data_AF-A0A6L2JFP7-F1
#
_entry.id   AF-A0A6L2JFP7-F1
#
_cell.length_a   1.000
_cell.length_b   1.000
_cell.length_c   1.000
_cell.angle_alpha   90.00
_cell.angle_beta   90.00
_cell.angle_gamma   90.00
#
_symmetry.space_group_name_H-M   'P 1'
#
loop_
_entity.id
_entity.type
_entity.pdbx_description
1 polymer ?
#
loop_
_entity_poly.entity_id
_entity_poly.type
_entity_poly.pdbx_seq_one_letter_code
_entity_poly.pdbx_strand_id
1 'polypeptide(L)'
;MLKENVFILDLDGALMSTQEYMQKVVEDVGEDADFNSEAWVNANNYVNAFGGTVTGCLGDIDNFLKKRKLEQVVAIVKFCSSNAHGDLNVTLKDLSGTVPGTINYKVLDVGSYEKDITVGVAMILANVLVFTPKPSKHYINITKKM
;
A
#
# COMPACT_ATOMS: atom_id res chain seq x y z
N MET A 1 28.33 2.57 -28.52
CA MET A 1 27.35 1.91 -27.63
C MET A 1 27.03 2.87 -26.51
N LEU A 2 25.88 3.54 -26.55
CA LEU A 2 25.44 4.41 -25.46
C LEU A 2 24.92 3.49 -24.35
N LYS A 3 25.62 3.43 -23.22
CA LYS A 3 25.03 2.92 -21.99
C LYS A 3 23.98 3.97 -21.58
N GLU A 4 22.71 3.64 -21.73
CA GLU A 4 21.65 4.44 -21.12
C GLU A 4 21.88 4.42 -19.61
N ASN A 5 22.39 5.53 -19.07
CA ASN A 5 22.46 5.74 -17.65
C ASN A 5 21.03 6.04 -17.20
N VAL A 6 20.31 5.00 -16.77
CA VAL A 6 18.98 5.13 -16.16
C VAL A 6 19.17 5.77 -14.79
N PHE A 7 18.84 7.06 -14.68
CA PHE A 7 18.84 7.78 -13.42
C PHE A 7 17.47 7.63 -12.76
N ILE A 8 17.46 7.19 -11.50
CA ILE A 8 16.24 7.01 -10.70
C ILE A 8 16.15 8.20 -9.73
N LEU A 9 14.97 8.82 -9.63
CA LEU A 9 14.72 9.88 -8.66
C LEU A 9 14.37 9.24 -7.32
N ASP A 10 14.96 9.73 -6.23
CA ASP A 10 14.54 9.32 -4.88
C ASP A 10 13.25 10.03 -4.44
N LEU A 11 12.75 9.69 -3.23
CA LEU A 11 11.53 10.27 -2.64
C LEU A 11 11.58 11.80 -2.48
N ASP A 12 12.78 12.40 -2.43
CA ASP A 12 13.00 13.85 -2.33
C ASP A 12 13.30 14.50 -3.71
N GLY A 13 13.23 13.72 -4.79
CA GLY A 13 13.49 14.17 -6.15
C GLY A 13 14.98 14.33 -6.48
N ALA A 14 15.88 13.78 -5.67
CA ALA A 14 17.31 13.81 -5.94
C ALA A 14 17.69 12.74 -6.98
N LEU A 15 18.61 13.10 -7.88
CA LEU A 15 19.04 12.25 -8.99
C LEU A 15 20.07 11.23 -8.48
N MET A 16 19.72 9.95 -8.54
CA MET A 16 20.49 8.87 -7.91
C MET A 16 20.96 7.85 -8.95
N SER A 17 22.15 7.28 -8.75
CA SER A 17 22.60 6.14 -9.54
C SER A 17 21.80 4.88 -9.19
N THR A 18 21.72 3.91 -10.11
CA THR A 18 21.04 2.63 -9.84
C THR A 18 21.62 1.89 -8.63
N GLN A 19 22.92 2.04 -8.35
CA GLN A 19 23.58 1.40 -7.20
C GLN A 19 23.22 2.06 -5.88
N GLU A 20 23.24 3.41 -5.84
CA GLU A 20 22.81 4.17 -4.66
C GLU A 20 21.32 3.95 -4.39
N TYR A 21 20.49 3.85 -5.43
CA TYR A 21 19.07 3.51 -5.29
C TYR A 21 18.89 2.13 -4.65
N MET A 22 19.62 1.11 -5.13
CA MET A 22 19.57 -0.22 -4.54
C MET A 22 20.05 -0.23 -3.09
N GLN A 23 21.10 0.52 -2.76
CA GLN A 23 21.58 0.64 -1.38
C GLN A 23 20.59 1.35 -0.47
N LYS A 24 20.03 2.48 -0.90
CA LYS A 24 19.06 3.26 -0.12
C LYS A 24 17.76 2.48 0.09
N VAL A 25 17.27 1.79 -0.95
CA VAL A 25 16.12 0.88 -0.80
C VAL A 25 16.43 -0.22 0.21
N VAL A 26 17.63 -0.81 0.20
CA VAL A 26 18.00 -1.84 1.17
C VAL A 26 18.17 -1.28 2.59
N GLU A 27 18.71 -0.07 2.75
CA GLU A 27 18.88 0.60 4.05
C GLU A 27 17.54 1.05 4.64
N ASP A 28 16.71 1.78 3.87
CA ASP A 28 15.40 2.27 4.33
C ASP A 28 14.42 1.11 4.64
N VAL A 29 14.44 0.04 3.83
CA VAL A 29 13.66 -1.18 4.12
C VAL A 29 14.26 -1.94 5.31
N GLY A 30 15.58 -1.91 5.48
CA GLY A 30 16.29 -2.61 6.55
C GLY A 30 16.04 -2.03 7.94
N GLU A 31 15.80 -0.73 8.07
CA GLU A 31 15.51 -0.09 9.36
C GLU A 31 14.06 -0.25 9.81
N ASP A 32 13.12 -0.38 8.86
CA ASP A 32 11.71 -0.48 9.18
C ASP A 32 11.31 -1.92 9.53
N ALA A 33 11.05 -2.16 10.82
CA ALA A 33 10.64 -3.47 11.32
C ALA A 33 9.36 -4.00 10.63
N ASP A 34 8.50 -3.12 10.12
CA ASP A 34 7.30 -3.52 9.40
C ASP A 34 7.64 -4.31 8.12
N PHE A 35 8.64 -3.86 7.34
CA PHE A 35 9.01 -4.47 6.06
C PHE A 35 9.96 -5.67 6.17
N ASN A 36 10.47 -5.90 7.38
CA ASN A 36 11.19 -7.12 7.74
C ASN A 36 10.28 -8.17 8.42
N SER A 37 9.00 -7.84 8.61
CA SER A 37 8.05 -8.76 9.23
C SER A 37 7.75 -9.96 8.32
N GLU A 38 7.52 -11.13 8.94
CA GLU A 38 7.11 -12.35 8.25
C GLU A 38 5.83 -12.12 7.43
N ALA A 39 4.90 -11.33 7.97
CA ALA A 39 3.64 -11.01 7.29
C ALA A 39 3.88 -10.29 5.96
N TRP A 40 4.73 -9.27 5.97
CA TRP A 40 5.10 -8.52 4.76
C TRP A 40 5.80 -9.39 3.72
N VAL A 41 6.83 -10.11 4.16
CA VAL A 41 7.64 -10.99 3.30
C VAL A 41 6.75 -12.04 2.64
N ASN A 42 5.87 -12.69 3.41
CA ASN A 42 4.95 -13.70 2.88
C ASN A 42 3.94 -13.10 1.90
N ALA A 43 3.37 -11.93 2.19
CA ALA A 43 2.43 -11.27 1.28
C ALA A 43 3.10 -10.90 -0.06
N ASN A 44 4.32 -10.37 -0.02
CA ASN A 44 5.07 -10.02 -1.23
C ASN A 44 5.48 -11.26 -2.04
N ASN A 45 5.93 -12.32 -1.37
CA ASN A 45 6.23 -13.60 -2.01
C ASN A 45 5.02 -14.20 -2.71
N TYR A 46 3.83 -14.12 -2.07
CA TYR A 46 2.58 -14.55 -2.69
C TYR A 46 2.30 -13.75 -3.98
N VAL A 47 2.33 -12.42 -3.91
CA VAL A 47 2.09 -11.56 -5.09
C VAL A 47 3.05 -11.91 -6.24
N ASN A 48 4.34 -12.07 -5.94
CA ASN A 48 5.36 -12.43 -6.92
C ASN A 48 5.12 -13.81 -7.54
N ALA A 49 4.74 -14.81 -6.72
CA ALA A 49 4.52 -16.18 -7.20
C ALA A 49 3.27 -16.32 -8.09
N PHE A 50 2.23 -15.53 -7.82
CA PHE A 50 0.95 -15.60 -8.53
C PHE A 50 0.77 -14.53 -9.61
N GLY A 51 1.85 -13.83 -9.99
CA GLY A 51 1.86 -12.88 -11.10
C GLY A 51 1.07 -11.60 -10.83
N GLY A 52 0.90 -11.21 -9.57
CA GLY A 52 0.34 -9.92 -9.23
C GLY A 52 1.35 -8.82 -9.54
N THR A 53 0.93 -7.79 -10.28
CA THR A 53 1.72 -6.58 -10.42
C THR A 53 1.26 -5.61 -9.34
N VAL A 54 2.13 -5.26 -8.39
CA VAL A 54 1.86 -4.14 -7.49
C VAL A 54 1.87 -2.86 -8.32
N THR A 55 0.67 -2.38 -8.66
CA THR A 55 0.48 -1.31 -9.66
C THR A 55 0.51 0.10 -9.10
N GLY A 56 0.63 0.26 -7.78
CA GLY A 56 0.65 1.59 -7.19
C GLY A 56 1.19 1.64 -5.76
N CYS A 57 1.61 2.84 -5.43
CA CYS A 57 2.28 3.23 -4.21
C CYS A 57 1.34 4.13 -3.39
N LEU A 58 1.19 3.88 -2.09
CA LEU A 58 0.30 4.63 -1.20
C LEU A 58 0.76 6.08 -0.98
N GLY A 59 2.06 6.32 -0.96
CA GLY A 59 2.66 7.66 -0.86
C GLY A 59 2.33 8.55 -2.06
N ASP A 60 2.11 7.95 -3.23
CA ASP A 60 1.75 8.64 -4.47
C ASP A 60 0.24 8.73 -4.71
N ILE A 61 -0.59 8.60 -3.66
CA ILE A 61 -2.04 8.52 -3.82
C ILE A 61 -2.64 9.71 -4.59
N ASP A 62 -2.01 10.88 -4.52
CA ASP A 62 -2.36 12.10 -5.25
C ASP A 62 -2.31 11.90 -6.78
N ASN A 63 -1.38 11.06 -7.26
CA ASN A 63 -1.26 10.74 -8.68
C ASN A 63 -2.42 9.85 -9.17
N PHE A 64 -3.07 9.12 -8.26
CA PHE A 64 -4.19 8.23 -8.58
C PHE A 64 -5.56 8.93 -8.59
N LEU A 65 -5.62 10.25 -8.34
CA LEU A 65 -6.86 11.03 -8.34
C LEU A 65 -7.61 11.01 -9.69
N LYS A 66 -6.87 10.94 -10.81
CA LYS A 66 -7.46 10.94 -12.17
C LYS A 66 -8.05 9.57 -12.53
N LYS A 67 -7.40 8.48 -12.13
CA LYS A 67 -7.83 7.11 -12.40
C LYS A 67 -8.80 6.57 -11.35
N ARG A 68 -8.77 7.14 -10.13
CA ARG A 68 -9.55 6.78 -8.93
C ARG A 68 -9.44 5.32 -8.49
N LYS A 69 -8.48 4.57 -9.04
CA LYS A 69 -8.36 3.13 -8.84
C LYS A 69 -6.89 2.71 -8.81
N LEU A 70 -6.51 1.90 -7.82
CA LEU A 70 -5.31 1.07 -7.82
C LEU A 70 -5.72 -0.38 -8.09
N GLU A 71 -4.99 -1.07 -8.97
CA GLU A 71 -5.32 -2.45 -9.34
C GLU A 71 -4.94 -3.42 -8.23
N GLN A 72 -3.74 -3.27 -7.68
CA GLN A 72 -3.24 -4.04 -6.55
C GLN A 72 -2.22 -3.26 -5.70
N VAL A 73 -2.31 -3.41 -4.39
CA VAL A 73 -1.37 -2.87 -3.36
C VAL A 73 -1.12 -3.93 -2.29
N VAL A 74 0.10 -4.00 -1.79
CA VAL A 74 0.44 -4.70 -0.54
C VAL A 74 0.71 -3.66 0.53
N ALA A 75 0.03 -3.75 1.67
CA ALA A 75 0.16 -2.78 2.74
C ALA A 75 0.02 -3.40 4.13
N ILE A 76 0.67 -2.81 5.12
CA ILE A 76 0.60 -3.21 6.53
C ILE A 76 -0.41 -2.33 7.26
N VAL A 77 -1.23 -2.96 8.10
CA VAL A 77 -2.14 -2.25 8.97
C VAL A 77 -1.37 -1.61 10.12
N LYS A 78 -1.33 -0.28 10.15
CA LYS A 78 -0.73 0.50 11.25
C LYS A 78 -1.74 0.92 12.31
N PHE A 79 -3.01 1.02 11.92
CA PHE A 79 -4.12 1.34 12.80
C PHE A 79 -5.38 0.67 12.26
N CYS A 80 -6.24 0.19 13.15
CA CYS A 80 -7.57 -0.30 12.81
C CYS A 80 -8.56 -0.02 13.96
N SER A 81 -9.76 0.50 13.63
CA SER A 81 -10.83 0.72 14.60
C SER A 81 -12.20 0.58 13.96
N SER A 82 -13.10 -0.22 14.54
CA SER A 82 -14.47 -0.37 14.04
C SER A 82 -15.25 0.95 14.20
N ASN A 83 -16.11 1.26 13.22
CA ASN A 83 -17.01 2.40 13.26
C ASN A 83 -18.45 1.97 13.66
N ALA A 84 -19.31 2.94 13.95
CA ALA A 84 -20.70 2.67 14.38
C ALA A 84 -21.58 1.97 13.31
N HIS A 85 -21.15 1.94 12.05
CA HIS A 85 -21.86 1.33 10.93
C HIS A 85 -21.31 -0.06 10.55
N GLY A 86 -20.34 -0.58 11.31
CA GLY A 86 -19.69 -1.87 11.08
C GLY A 86 -18.55 -1.84 10.06
N ASP A 87 -18.20 -0.68 9.49
CA ASP A 87 -16.98 -0.58 8.68
C ASP A 87 -15.75 -0.45 9.60
N LEU A 88 -14.58 -0.79 9.05
CA LEU A 88 -13.31 -0.65 9.75
C LEU A 88 -12.53 0.55 9.22
N ASN A 89 -12.24 1.52 10.08
CA ASN A 89 -11.27 2.57 9.76
C ASN A 89 -9.87 1.97 9.87
N VAL A 90 -9.02 2.20 8.88
CA VAL A 90 -7.65 1.69 8.85
C VAL A 90 -6.65 2.78 8.50
N THR A 91 -5.41 2.57 8.89
CA THR A 91 -4.26 3.29 8.31
C THR A 91 -3.31 2.25 7.76
N LEU A 92 -3.03 2.35 6.47
CA LEU A 92 -2.27 1.37 5.69
C LEU A 92 -0.92 1.97 5.33
N LYS A 93 0.14 1.17 5.44
CA LYS A 93 1.51 1.57 5.12
C LYS A 93 2.12 0.64 4.09
N ASP A 94 2.76 1.21 3.08
CA ASP A 94 3.65 0.50 2.17
C ASP A 94 5.03 1.18 2.15
N LEU A 95 5.93 0.72 1.27
CA LEU A 95 7.27 1.28 1.15
C LEU A 95 7.32 2.78 0.82
N SER A 96 6.25 3.30 0.22
CA SER A 96 6.19 4.70 -0.23
C SER A 96 5.54 5.64 0.77
N GLY A 97 4.74 5.12 1.70
CA GLY A 97 4.13 5.96 2.70
C GLY A 97 2.94 5.33 3.40
N THR A 98 2.19 6.18 4.10
CA THR A 98 1.05 5.79 4.91
C THR A 98 -0.19 6.55 4.48
N VAL A 99 -1.33 5.86 4.39
CA VAL A 99 -2.60 6.47 3.99
C VAL A 99 -3.76 5.99 4.87
N PRO A 100 -4.68 6.89 5.26
CA PRO A 100 -5.90 6.48 5.91
C PRO A 100 -6.86 5.81 4.91
N GLY A 101 -7.72 4.94 5.42
CA GLY A 101 -8.75 4.31 4.62
C GLY A 101 -9.90 3.73 5.44
N THR A 102 -10.85 3.15 4.73
CA THR A 102 -12.02 2.49 5.31
C THR A 102 -12.29 1.19 4.55
N ILE A 103 -12.58 0.13 5.28
CA ILE A 103 -13.00 -1.17 4.75
C ILE A 103 -14.48 -1.33 5.04
N ASN A 104 -15.30 -1.39 3.99
CA ASN A 104 -16.73 -1.49 4.16
C ASN A 104 -17.15 -2.80 4.85
N TYR A 105 -18.17 -2.77 5.71
CA TYR A 105 -18.66 -3.94 6.45
C TYR A 105 -19.00 -5.13 5.54
N LYS A 106 -19.47 -4.89 4.30
CA LYS A 106 -19.78 -5.98 3.35
C LYS A 106 -18.54 -6.74 2.88
N VAL A 107 -17.36 -6.15 3.00
CA VAL A 107 -16.08 -6.84 2.75
C VAL A 107 -15.71 -7.70 3.95
N LEU A 108 -15.94 -7.18 5.16
CA LEU A 108 -15.64 -7.84 6.42
C LEU A 108 -16.54 -9.07 6.67
N ASP A 109 -17.85 -8.90 6.43
CA ASP A 109 -18.89 -9.90 6.68
C ASP A 109 -18.74 -11.16 5.80
N VAL A 110 -18.34 -10.99 4.54
CA VAL A 110 -18.23 -12.09 3.57
C VAL A 110 -17.21 -13.15 3.98
N GLY A 111 -16.18 -12.80 4.76
CA GLY A 111 -15.14 -13.73 5.17
C GLY A 111 -14.87 -13.82 6.66
N SER A 112 -15.69 -13.16 7.51
CA SER A 112 -15.41 -13.03 8.95
C SER A 112 -14.03 -12.40 9.26
N TYR A 113 -13.49 -11.63 8.32
CA TYR A 113 -12.13 -11.07 8.37
C TYR A 113 -11.95 -10.00 9.46
N GLU A 114 -13.03 -9.49 10.05
CA GLU A 114 -12.95 -8.42 11.05
C GLU A 114 -11.99 -8.77 12.20
N LYS A 115 -11.95 -10.04 12.61
CA LYS A 115 -11.07 -10.51 13.68
C LYS A 115 -9.61 -10.71 13.23
N ASP A 116 -9.40 -10.90 11.94
CA ASP A 116 -8.09 -11.17 11.34
C ASP A 116 -7.38 -9.87 10.92
N ILE A 117 -8.12 -8.77 10.77
CA ILE A 117 -7.55 -7.46 10.43
C ILE A 117 -7.12 -6.75 11.72
N THR A 118 -5.88 -7.01 12.13
CA THR A 118 -5.24 -6.38 13.28
C THR A 118 -3.99 -5.60 12.87
N VAL A 119 -3.50 -4.73 13.76
CA VAL A 119 -2.24 -4.01 13.56
C VAL A 119 -1.09 -5.01 13.33
N GLY A 120 -0.23 -4.72 12.36
CA GLY A 120 0.93 -5.54 11.99
C GLY A 120 0.65 -6.59 10.92
N VAL A 121 -0.61 -6.84 10.56
CA VAL A 121 -0.96 -7.74 9.45
C VAL A 121 -0.66 -7.08 8.11
N ALA A 122 -0.12 -7.85 7.17
CA ALA A 122 0.01 -7.47 5.77
C ALA A 122 -1.25 -7.85 4.99
N MET A 123 -1.76 -6.91 4.20
CA MET A 123 -2.95 -7.05 3.37
C MET A 123 -2.56 -6.94 1.89
N ILE A 124 -3.08 -7.84 1.07
CA ILE A 124 -3.04 -7.73 -0.39
C ILE A 124 -4.40 -7.22 -0.84
N LEU A 125 -4.44 -5.95 -1.26
CA LEU A 125 -5.66 -5.26 -1.65
C LEU A 125 -5.74 -5.21 -3.17
N ALA A 126 -6.90 -5.54 -3.73
CA ALA A 126 -7.15 -5.46 -5.16
C ALA A 126 -8.36 -4.57 -5.46
N ASN A 127 -8.34 -3.89 -6.61
CA ASN A 127 -9.40 -2.96 -7.05
C ASN A 127 -9.72 -1.87 -6.02
N VAL A 128 -8.69 -1.25 -5.49
CA VAL A 128 -8.78 -0.24 -4.43
C VAL A 128 -9.29 1.07 -5.02
N LEU A 129 -10.31 1.67 -4.41
CA LEU A 129 -10.83 2.97 -4.82
C LEU A 129 -10.18 4.09 -4.01
N VAL A 130 -9.83 5.18 -4.68
CA VAL A 130 -9.28 6.39 -4.03
C VAL A 130 -10.37 7.45 -3.96
N PHE A 131 -10.60 7.96 -2.75
CA PHE A 131 -11.60 8.98 -2.45
C PHE A 131 -10.96 10.22 -1.83
N THR A 132 -11.36 11.39 -2.33
CA THR A 132 -10.76 12.68 -1.96
C THR A 132 -11.85 13.68 -1.62
N PRO A 133 -12.35 13.68 -0.36
CA PRO A 133 -13.39 14.61 0.06
C PRO A 133 -12.88 16.06 0.12
N LYS A 134 -11.57 16.26 0.27
CA LYS A 134 -10.89 17.57 0.26
C LYS A 134 -9.59 17.47 -0.52
N PRO A 135 -9.11 18.54 -1.17
CA PRO A 135 -7.92 18.50 -2.03
C PRO A 135 -6.64 17.95 -1.36
N SER A 136 -6.53 18.04 -0.04
CA SER A 136 -5.38 17.58 0.75
C SER A 136 -5.68 16.34 1.62
N LYS A 137 -6.83 15.70 1.42
CA LYS A 137 -7.21 14.52 2.20
C LYS A 137 -7.63 13.41 1.26
N HIS A 138 -6.77 12.40 1.19
CA HIS A 138 -6.94 11.24 0.34
C HIS A 138 -7.17 10.03 1.22
N TYR A 139 -8.16 9.24 0.84
CA TYR A 139 -8.57 8.04 1.55
C TYR A 139 -8.68 6.89 0.58
N ILE A 140 -8.31 5.72 1.07
CA ILE A 140 -8.63 4.48 0.38
C ILE A 140 -9.98 3.96 0.86
N ASN A 141 -10.85 3.60 -0.05
CA ASN A 141 -12.09 2.89 0.26
C ASN A 141 -12.04 1.48 -0.35
N ILE A 142 -12.13 0.46 0.50
CA ILE A 142 -12.12 -0.94 0.10
C ILE A 142 -13.56 -1.45 0.15
N THR A 143 -14.10 -1.73 -1.03
CA THR A 143 -15.48 -2.18 -1.21
C THR A 143 -15.51 -3.50 -1.95
N LYS A 144 -16.60 -4.24 -1.77
CA LYS A 144 -16.83 -5.48 -2.53
C LYS A 144 -16.98 -5.10 -4.00
N LYS A 145 -16.34 -5.86 -4.89
CA LYS A 145 -16.58 -5.77 -6.33
C LYS A 145 -18.06 -6.05 -6.59
N MET A 146 -18.76 -5.08 -7.16
CA MET A 146 -20.16 -5.23 -7.58
C MET A 146 -20.25 -6.12 -8.82
#